data_AF-A0AAN8LCL4-F1
#
_entry.id   AF-A0AAN8LCL4-F1
#
_cell.length_a   1.000
_cell.length_b   1.000
_cell.length_c   1.000
_cell.angle_alpha   90.00
_cell.angle_beta   90.00
_cell.angle_gamma   90.00
#
_symmetry.space_group_name_H-M   'P 1'
#
loop_
_entity.id
_entity.type
_entity.pdbx_description
1 polymer ?
#
loop_
_entity_poly.entity_id
_entity_poly.type
_entity_poly.pdbx_seq_one_letter_code
_entity_poly.pdbx_strand_id
1 'polypeptide(L)'
;MKLSTINISKNGITRFPDDFYRLDLLSTVIASENYIEDLSGNVHKLSDLKVLDLSNNKLSDIPYELSNCSKLKEINFKGNKLKDKRLEKMVNGCQTKSILDYLRAGGRGKSKGSKQADGDKAEGGQNAEKTQTKKQRKKKNEEEEDEVDKLNLLAVKVLHMSDNPGAFTVKVANELKDVRPYLVCCVVRGMNFRSGNALKRFLAAQTKLHDNLCGKRTTATIATHDMQLLKGPLMYDARLPPILKIVPLGRKEMTAVELMRQLQLEAEDQRKQRKRQNVSGLHKYLQLLDGKELYPCLVDAEDHVISFPPITNSEKTKIRKTTKELFLEVTSSTSLQICKDVMDALIV
;
A
#
# COMPACT_ATOMS: atom_id res chain seq x y z
N MET A 1 4.74 -37.34 11.58
CA MET A 1 5.63 -36.33 10.98
C MET A 1 4.81 -35.41 10.10
N LYS A 2 4.98 -34.09 10.19
CA LYS A 2 4.28 -33.12 9.32
C LYS A 2 5.27 -32.64 8.26
N LEU A 3 5.00 -32.96 6.99
CA LEU A 3 5.88 -32.63 5.88
C LEU A 3 5.86 -31.12 5.64
N SER A 4 6.98 -30.45 5.91
CA SER A 4 7.13 -29.01 5.71
C SER A 4 7.98 -28.66 4.48
N THR A 5 8.79 -29.60 4.00
CA THR A 5 9.65 -29.42 2.84
C THR A 5 9.55 -30.66 1.96
N ILE A 6 9.37 -30.46 0.67
CA ILE A 6 9.46 -31.53 -0.34
C ILE A 6 10.43 -31.11 -1.43
N ASN A 7 11.34 -32.02 -1.78
CA ASN A 7 12.21 -31.89 -2.93
C ASN A 7 12.00 -33.11 -3.83
N ILE A 8 11.46 -32.86 -5.02
CA ILE A 8 11.15 -33.84 -6.05
C ILE A 8 11.81 -33.43 -7.39
N SER A 9 12.90 -32.68 -7.35
CA SER A 9 13.64 -32.31 -8.55
C SER A 9 14.18 -33.52 -9.31
N LYS A 10 14.31 -33.43 -10.63
CA LYS A 10 14.93 -34.46 -11.51
C LYS A 10 14.20 -35.82 -11.53
N ASN A 11 12.87 -35.82 -11.43
CA ASN A 11 12.07 -37.05 -11.41
C ASN A 11 11.16 -37.24 -12.63
N GLY A 12 11.26 -36.38 -13.65
CA GLY A 12 10.44 -36.47 -14.85
C GLY A 12 8.94 -36.25 -14.62
N ILE A 13 8.57 -35.55 -13.55
CA ILE A 13 7.18 -35.31 -13.17
C ILE A 13 6.52 -34.38 -14.20
N THR A 14 5.31 -34.72 -14.66
CA THR A 14 4.56 -33.92 -15.66
C THR A 14 3.46 -33.05 -15.05
N ARG A 15 2.95 -33.41 -13.87
CA ARG A 15 1.95 -32.65 -13.11
C ARG A 15 2.02 -32.99 -11.62
N PHE A 16 1.52 -32.11 -10.77
CA PHE A 16 1.23 -32.44 -9.37
C PHE A 16 -0.11 -33.18 -9.27
N PRO A 17 -0.25 -34.18 -8.38
CA PRO A 17 -1.55 -34.79 -8.09
C PRO A 17 -2.47 -33.79 -7.36
N ASP A 18 -3.79 -33.90 -7.50
CA ASP A 18 -4.74 -32.95 -6.88
C ASP A 18 -4.60 -32.89 -5.35
N ASP A 19 -4.26 -34.02 -4.72
CA ASP A 19 -4.03 -34.10 -3.28
C ASP A 19 -2.78 -33.35 -2.80
N PHE A 20 -1.85 -33.02 -3.71
CA PHE A 20 -0.66 -32.23 -3.39
C PHE A 20 -1.02 -30.88 -2.73
N TYR A 21 -2.11 -30.26 -3.20
CA TYR A 21 -2.57 -28.96 -2.74
C TYR A 21 -3.28 -29.01 -1.37
N ARG A 22 -3.44 -30.20 -0.77
CA ARG A 22 -4.01 -30.40 0.59
C ARG A 22 -2.93 -30.45 1.68
N LEU A 23 -1.66 -30.29 1.31
CA LEU A 23 -0.53 -30.32 2.23
C LEU A 23 -0.33 -28.93 2.88
N ASP A 24 -1.23 -28.55 3.77
CA ASP A 24 -1.36 -27.18 4.31
C ASP A 24 -0.11 -26.65 5.03
N LEU A 25 0.75 -27.56 5.52
CA LEU A 25 1.97 -27.25 6.27
C LEU A 25 3.22 -27.17 5.40
N LEU A 26 3.08 -27.40 4.09
CA LEU A 26 4.18 -27.41 3.15
C LEU A 26 4.70 -25.99 2.94
N SER A 27 5.89 -25.72 3.47
CA SER A 27 6.56 -24.42 3.43
C SER A 27 7.54 -24.29 2.28
N THR A 28 8.11 -25.39 1.79
CA THR A 28 9.12 -25.39 0.73
C THR A 28 8.83 -26.49 -0.27
N VAL A 29 8.70 -26.12 -1.54
CA VAL A 29 8.52 -27.03 -2.67
C VAL A 29 9.63 -26.79 -3.66
N ILE A 30 10.45 -27.81 -3.90
CA ILE A 30 11.51 -27.80 -4.91
C ILE A 30 11.19 -28.92 -5.89
N ALA A 31 10.83 -28.57 -7.12
CA ALA A 31 10.51 -29.51 -8.19
C ALA A 31 11.16 -29.08 -9.52
N SER A 32 12.38 -28.56 -9.42
CA SER A 32 13.18 -28.14 -10.57
C SER A 32 13.59 -29.31 -11.46
N GLU A 33 13.87 -29.05 -12.74
CA GLU A 33 14.34 -30.05 -13.71
C GLU A 33 13.38 -31.24 -13.84
N ASN A 34 12.09 -30.95 -14.00
CA ASN A 34 11.04 -31.93 -14.31
C ASN A 34 10.39 -31.58 -15.67
N TYR A 35 9.26 -32.21 -15.98
CA TYR A 35 8.47 -31.96 -17.19
C TYR A 35 7.12 -31.33 -16.86
N ILE A 36 7.01 -30.55 -15.78
CA ILE A 36 5.73 -30.02 -15.31
C ILE A 36 5.18 -29.03 -16.34
N GLU A 37 4.00 -29.32 -16.88
CA GLU A 37 3.39 -28.54 -17.97
C GLU A 37 2.44 -27.44 -17.46
N ASP A 38 1.80 -27.68 -16.32
CA ASP A 38 0.86 -26.76 -15.70
C ASP A 38 1.02 -26.69 -14.19
N LEU A 39 0.80 -25.50 -13.64
CA LEU A 39 0.68 -25.27 -12.21
C LEU A 39 -0.76 -24.88 -11.93
N SER A 40 -1.52 -25.76 -11.26
CA SER A 40 -2.92 -25.50 -10.94
C SER A 40 -3.08 -24.22 -10.10
N GLY A 41 -4.17 -23.48 -10.37
CA GLY A 41 -4.60 -22.35 -9.53
C GLY A 41 -4.82 -22.73 -8.07
N ASN A 42 -4.98 -24.01 -7.74
CA ASN A 42 -5.05 -24.53 -6.37
C ASN A 42 -3.76 -24.36 -5.55
N VAL A 43 -2.65 -23.90 -6.16
CA VAL A 43 -1.38 -23.62 -5.45
C VAL A 43 -1.54 -22.69 -4.24
N HIS A 44 -2.54 -21.80 -4.26
CA HIS A 44 -2.86 -20.91 -3.14
C HIS A 44 -3.32 -21.62 -1.86
N LYS A 45 -3.76 -22.88 -1.96
CA LYS A 45 -4.19 -23.70 -0.81
C LYS A 45 -3.01 -24.13 0.08
N LEU A 46 -1.79 -24.09 -0.45
CA LEU A 46 -0.56 -24.30 0.32
C LEU A 46 -0.28 -23.07 1.20
N SER A 47 -1.05 -22.94 2.27
CA SER A 47 -1.14 -21.72 3.08
C SER A 47 0.16 -21.34 3.80
N ASP A 48 1.05 -22.31 4.03
CA ASP A 48 2.39 -22.12 4.61
C ASP A 48 3.52 -21.96 3.60
N LEU A 49 3.24 -22.03 2.29
CA LEU A 49 4.27 -22.00 1.24
C LEU A 49 5.07 -20.70 1.25
N LYS A 50 6.39 -20.82 1.39
CA LYS A 50 7.37 -19.72 1.41
C LYS A 50 8.30 -19.76 0.21
N VAL A 51 8.66 -20.95 -0.25
CA VAL A 51 9.61 -21.17 -1.35
C VAL A 51 9.00 -22.13 -2.36
N LEU A 52 8.96 -21.71 -3.62
CA LEU A 52 8.50 -22.53 -4.74
C LEU A 52 9.52 -22.47 -5.88
N ASP A 53 10.23 -23.57 -6.12
CA ASP A 53 11.13 -23.70 -7.26
C ASP A 53 10.57 -24.71 -8.27
N LEU A 54 10.09 -24.20 -9.41
CA LEU A 54 9.67 -24.96 -10.59
C LEU A 54 10.56 -24.62 -11.80
N SER A 55 11.82 -24.27 -11.59
CA SER A 55 12.74 -23.96 -12.68
C SER A 55 13.01 -25.15 -13.59
N ASN A 56 13.32 -24.89 -14.85
CA ASN A 56 13.62 -25.90 -15.88
C ASN A 56 12.50 -26.95 -16.01
N ASN A 57 11.26 -26.48 -16.15
CA ASN A 57 10.07 -27.30 -16.43
C ASN A 57 9.48 -26.95 -17.81
N LYS A 58 8.22 -27.34 -18.07
CA LYS A 58 7.51 -27.09 -19.33
C LYS A 58 6.31 -26.14 -19.15
N LEU A 59 6.31 -25.33 -18.09
CA LEU A 59 5.22 -24.41 -17.81
C LEU A 59 5.05 -23.41 -18.95
N SER A 60 3.82 -23.25 -19.41
CA SER A 60 3.44 -22.27 -20.44
C SER A 60 2.77 -21.02 -19.88
N ASP A 61 2.26 -21.09 -18.65
CA ASP A 61 1.65 -19.98 -17.94
C ASP A 61 1.90 -20.11 -16.42
N ILE A 62 1.60 -19.07 -15.66
CA ILE A 62 1.64 -19.07 -14.19
C ILE A 62 0.28 -18.58 -13.68
N PRO A 63 -0.45 -19.35 -12.86
CA PRO A 63 -1.76 -18.97 -12.37
C PRO A 63 -1.69 -17.68 -11.54
N TYR A 64 -2.64 -16.77 -11.73
CA TYR A 64 -2.68 -15.52 -10.97
C TYR A 64 -2.94 -15.78 -9.47
N GLU A 65 -3.56 -16.91 -9.14
CA GLU A 65 -3.81 -17.40 -7.79
C GLU A 65 -2.51 -17.62 -7.00
N LEU A 66 -1.37 -17.82 -7.67
CA LEU A 66 -0.07 -17.86 -7.00
C LEU A 66 0.22 -16.56 -6.23
N SER A 67 -0.31 -15.42 -6.69
CA SER A 67 -0.23 -14.14 -5.97
C SER A 67 -1.01 -14.13 -4.64
N ASN A 68 -1.91 -15.09 -4.42
CA ASN A 68 -2.68 -15.22 -3.19
C ASN A 68 -1.96 -16.04 -2.11
N CYS A 69 -0.81 -16.65 -2.42
CA CYS A 69 0.04 -17.31 -1.42
C CYS A 69 0.66 -16.27 -0.47
N SER A 70 -0.01 -16.00 0.66
CA SER A 70 0.32 -14.90 1.58
C SER A 70 1.72 -14.97 2.21
N LYS A 71 2.33 -16.15 2.27
CA LYS A 71 3.66 -16.39 2.88
C LYS A 71 4.77 -16.61 1.84
N LEU A 72 4.46 -16.58 0.55
CA LEU A 72 5.41 -16.85 -0.53
C LEU A 72 6.43 -15.71 -0.64
N LYS A 73 7.70 -16.05 -0.47
CA LYS A 73 8.83 -15.10 -0.46
C LYS A 73 9.72 -15.29 -1.68
N GLU A 74 9.89 -16.54 -2.09
CA GLU A 74 10.84 -16.92 -3.13
C GLU A 74 10.14 -17.80 -4.16
N ILE A 75 10.24 -17.39 -5.42
CA ILE A 75 9.78 -18.17 -6.57
C ILE A 75 10.93 -18.31 -7.55
N ASN A 76 11.00 -19.46 -8.21
CA ASN A 76 11.90 -19.67 -9.33
C ASN A 76 11.15 -20.40 -10.45
N PHE A 77 10.96 -19.68 -11.57
CA PHE A 77 10.33 -20.19 -12.78
C PHE A 77 11.26 -20.10 -14.00
N LYS A 78 12.55 -19.85 -13.78
CA LYS A 78 13.53 -19.74 -14.86
C LYS A 78 13.59 -21.03 -15.68
N GLY A 79 13.86 -20.94 -16.97
CA GLY A 79 13.93 -22.12 -17.84
C GLY A 79 12.57 -22.75 -18.20
N ASN A 80 11.45 -22.05 -17.97
CA ASN A 80 10.14 -22.41 -18.50
C ASN A 80 9.81 -21.60 -19.77
N LYS A 81 9.00 -22.16 -20.67
CA LYS A 81 8.61 -21.52 -21.94
C LYS A 81 7.28 -20.77 -21.80
N LEU A 82 7.28 -19.67 -21.04
CA LEU A 82 6.08 -18.90 -20.76
C LEU A 82 5.54 -18.19 -22.03
N LYS A 83 4.21 -18.24 -22.22
CA LYS A 83 3.50 -17.59 -23.33
C LYS A 83 3.59 -16.06 -23.23
N ASP A 84 3.45 -15.52 -22.04
CA ASP A 84 3.64 -14.09 -21.79
C ASP A 84 5.14 -13.75 -21.79
N LYS A 85 5.60 -13.16 -22.90
CA LYS A 85 7.00 -12.73 -23.09
C LYS A 85 7.46 -11.67 -22.09
N ARG A 86 6.55 -10.89 -21.53
CA ARG A 86 6.88 -9.93 -20.47
C ARG A 86 7.09 -10.67 -19.16
N LEU A 87 6.19 -11.58 -18.80
CA LEU A 87 6.36 -12.44 -17.63
C LEU A 87 7.64 -13.27 -17.72
N GLU A 88 7.95 -13.83 -18.89
CA GLU A 88 9.19 -14.56 -19.19
C GLU A 88 10.45 -13.70 -18.93
N LYS A 89 10.44 -12.41 -19.30
CA LYS A 89 11.54 -11.50 -18.96
C LYS A 89 11.61 -11.20 -17.46
N MET A 90 10.45 -11.04 -16.81
CA MET A 90 10.38 -10.73 -15.38
C MET A 90 10.89 -11.89 -14.52
N VAL A 91 10.55 -13.14 -14.83
CA VAL A 91 11.05 -14.30 -14.07
C VAL A 91 12.58 -14.44 -14.10
N ASN A 92 13.23 -13.88 -15.12
CA ASN A 92 14.68 -13.95 -15.28
C ASN A 92 15.45 -12.83 -14.57
N GLY A 93 14.82 -11.68 -14.26
CA GLY A 93 15.54 -10.50 -13.76
C GLY A 93 14.84 -9.66 -12.70
N CYS A 94 13.59 -9.96 -12.34
CA CYS A 94 12.84 -9.23 -11.33
C CYS A 94 12.76 -10.01 -10.01
N GLN A 95 12.53 -9.27 -8.92
CA GLN A 95 12.26 -9.86 -7.60
C GLN A 95 10.89 -10.56 -7.58
N THR A 96 10.75 -11.60 -6.75
CA THR A 96 9.48 -12.34 -6.53
C THR A 96 8.27 -11.42 -6.42
N LYS A 97 8.37 -10.36 -5.61
CA LYS A 97 7.27 -9.41 -5.38
C LYS A 97 6.76 -8.79 -6.68
N SER A 98 7.65 -8.34 -7.56
CA SER A 98 7.27 -7.71 -8.84
C SER A 98 6.53 -8.69 -9.76
N ILE A 99 6.90 -9.97 -9.72
CA ILE A 99 6.25 -11.02 -10.52
C ILE A 99 4.86 -11.30 -9.94
N LEU A 100 4.72 -11.42 -8.61
CA LEU A 100 3.42 -11.63 -7.97
C LEU A 100 2.48 -10.44 -8.17
N ASP A 101 2.99 -9.21 -8.12
CA ASP A 101 2.21 -7.99 -8.39
C ASP A 101 1.75 -7.95 -9.87
N TYR A 102 2.59 -8.43 -10.80
CA TYR A 102 2.23 -8.54 -12.22
C TYR A 102 1.10 -9.55 -12.45
N LEU A 103 1.18 -10.72 -11.80
CA LEU A 103 0.16 -11.76 -11.85
C LEU A 103 -1.16 -11.26 -11.25
N ARG A 104 -1.10 -10.56 -10.10
CA ARG A 104 -2.29 -9.98 -9.44
C ARG A 104 -3.04 -8.98 -10.32
N ALA A 105 -2.30 -8.23 -11.14
CA ALA A 105 -2.87 -7.24 -12.05
C ALA A 105 -3.40 -7.83 -13.38
N GLY A 106 -3.40 -9.15 -13.56
CA GLY A 106 -3.93 -9.81 -14.76
C GLY A 106 -3.11 -9.61 -16.03
N GLY A 107 -1.85 -9.17 -15.93
CA GLY A 107 -0.98 -8.86 -17.07
C GLY A 107 -1.34 -7.57 -17.80
N ARG A 108 -0.34 -6.80 -18.25
CA ARG A 108 -0.55 -5.47 -18.89
C ARG A 108 -0.80 -5.51 -20.40
N GLY A 109 -1.31 -6.61 -20.95
CA GLY A 109 -1.50 -6.71 -22.39
C GLY A 109 -2.44 -7.83 -22.81
N LYS A 110 -3.55 -7.42 -23.44
CA LYS A 110 -4.58 -8.20 -24.15
C LYS A 110 -5.82 -8.60 -23.34
N SER A 111 -6.89 -7.82 -23.58
CA SER A 111 -8.14 -8.40 -24.04
C SER A 111 -7.86 -9.49 -25.08
N LYS A 112 -8.15 -10.74 -24.74
CA LYS A 112 -8.75 -11.75 -25.61
C LYS A 112 -9.12 -12.93 -24.72
N GLY A 113 -10.42 -13.18 -24.60
CA GLY A 113 -10.93 -14.34 -23.92
C GLY A 113 -10.38 -15.62 -24.53
N SER A 114 -10.10 -16.58 -23.66
CA SER A 114 -10.24 -18.01 -23.98
C SER A 114 -11.28 -18.56 -23.04
N LYS A 115 -12.55 -18.51 -23.46
CA LYS A 115 -13.48 -19.56 -23.04
C LYS A 115 -12.98 -20.85 -23.66
N GLN A 116 -12.87 -21.85 -22.81
CA GLN A 116 -12.70 -23.26 -23.14
C GLN A 116 -13.61 -23.63 -24.32
N ALA A 117 -13.01 -24.25 -25.34
CA ALA A 117 -13.72 -24.91 -26.42
C ALA A 117 -14.06 -26.33 -25.95
N ASP A 118 -15.35 -26.61 -25.86
CA ASP A 118 -15.92 -27.95 -26.00
C ASP A 118 -16.82 -27.91 -27.25
N GLY A 119 -16.67 -28.93 -28.11
CA GLY A 119 -17.73 -29.46 -28.96
C GLY A 119 -18.15 -28.71 -30.24
N ASP A 120 -17.77 -29.31 -31.37
CA ASP A 120 -18.51 -29.51 -32.63
C ASP A 120 -19.28 -28.39 -33.39
N LYS A 121 -19.06 -28.46 -34.72
CA LYS A 121 -19.76 -27.94 -35.91
C LYS A 121 -21.13 -27.24 -35.75
N ALA A 122 -21.28 -26.08 -36.41
CA ALA A 122 -22.15 -25.84 -37.58
C ALA A 122 -22.43 -24.33 -37.80
N GLU A 123 -22.92 -24.02 -39.00
CA GLU A 123 -22.97 -22.73 -39.71
C GLU A 123 -24.00 -21.70 -39.21
N GLY A 124 -23.81 -20.43 -39.64
CA GLY A 124 -24.92 -19.59 -40.13
C GLY A 124 -25.48 -18.48 -39.22
N GLY A 125 -25.23 -17.22 -39.60
CA GLY A 125 -26.30 -16.23 -39.77
C GLY A 125 -26.81 -15.39 -38.58
N GLN A 126 -26.70 -14.07 -38.80
CA GLN A 126 -27.64 -12.99 -38.43
C GLN A 126 -27.46 -12.18 -37.13
N ASN A 127 -27.76 -10.91 -37.35
CA ASN A 127 -27.38 -9.70 -36.63
C ASN A 127 -28.56 -9.17 -35.80
N ALA A 128 -28.21 -8.31 -34.85
CA ALA A 128 -29.02 -7.17 -34.40
C ALA A 128 -30.28 -7.44 -33.55
N GLU A 129 -30.10 -7.78 -32.26
CA GLU A 129 -31.13 -7.47 -31.24
C GLU A 129 -30.63 -7.48 -29.77
N LYS A 130 -29.42 -7.00 -29.47
CA LYS A 130 -28.91 -6.95 -28.06
C LYS A 130 -28.12 -5.68 -27.69
N THR A 131 -28.39 -4.56 -28.35
CA THR A 131 -27.61 -3.32 -28.17
C THR A 131 -28.10 -2.45 -26.99
N GLN A 132 -29.26 -2.72 -26.40
CA GLN A 132 -29.79 -1.92 -25.28
C GLN A 132 -29.47 -2.49 -23.89
N THR A 133 -29.26 -3.80 -23.73
CA THR A 133 -28.95 -4.44 -22.42
C THR A 133 -27.47 -4.39 -22.02
N LYS A 134 -26.54 -4.15 -22.96
CA LYS A 134 -25.09 -4.06 -22.68
C LYS A 134 -24.64 -2.73 -22.07
N LYS A 135 -25.33 -1.63 -22.35
CA LYS A 135 -25.01 -0.32 -21.74
C LYS A 135 -25.38 -0.28 -20.25
N GLN A 136 -26.44 -0.97 -19.83
CA GLN A 136 -26.79 -1.08 -18.41
C GLN A 136 -25.84 -1.99 -17.63
N ARG A 137 -25.38 -3.12 -18.21
CA ARG A 137 -24.41 -4.03 -17.56
C ARG A 137 -22.99 -3.49 -17.47
N LYS A 138 -22.53 -2.70 -18.47
CA LYS A 138 -21.20 -2.08 -18.42
C LYS A 138 -21.13 -0.97 -17.36
N LYS A 139 -22.20 -0.21 -17.21
CA LYS A 139 -22.33 0.80 -16.15
C LYS A 139 -22.40 0.15 -14.76
N LYS A 140 -23.12 -0.97 -14.63
CA LYS A 140 -23.20 -1.76 -13.39
C LYS A 140 -21.87 -2.42 -13.00
N ASN A 141 -21.07 -2.88 -13.97
CA ASN A 141 -19.75 -3.47 -13.71
C ASN A 141 -18.65 -2.42 -13.45
N GLU A 142 -18.72 -1.23 -14.07
CA GLU A 142 -17.85 -0.09 -13.73
C GLU A 142 -18.20 0.45 -12.32
N GLU A 143 -19.50 0.48 -11.97
CA GLU A 143 -19.96 0.76 -10.60
C GLU A 143 -19.52 -0.33 -9.61
N GLU A 144 -19.53 -1.62 -9.99
CA GLU A 144 -19.08 -2.74 -9.13
C GLU A 144 -17.55 -2.83 -9.00
N GLU A 145 -16.74 -2.48 -10.01
CA GLU A 145 -15.28 -2.37 -9.89
C GLU A 145 -14.86 -1.18 -9.03
N ASP A 146 -15.53 -0.02 -9.16
CA ASP A 146 -15.35 1.10 -8.24
C ASP A 146 -15.82 0.75 -6.82
N GLU A 147 -16.87 -0.05 -6.65
CA GLU A 147 -17.31 -0.58 -5.35
C GLU A 147 -16.29 -1.56 -4.76
N VAL A 148 -15.64 -2.43 -5.54
CA VAL A 148 -14.65 -3.40 -5.03
C VAL A 148 -13.31 -2.73 -4.68
N ASP A 149 -12.90 -1.68 -5.40
CA ASP A 149 -11.76 -0.83 -5.01
C ASP A 149 -12.09 0.14 -3.87
N LYS A 150 -13.35 0.59 -3.73
CA LYS A 150 -13.88 1.25 -2.52
C LYS A 150 -13.93 0.31 -1.32
N LEU A 151 -14.34 -0.95 -1.50
CA LEU A 151 -14.43 -1.98 -0.46
C LEU A 151 -13.04 -2.42 0.04
N ASN A 152 -11.99 -2.26 -0.77
CA ASN A 152 -10.60 -2.43 -0.37
C ASN A 152 -9.91 -1.12 0.07
N LEU A 153 -10.60 0.01 0.02
CA LEU A 153 -10.22 1.25 0.71
C LEU A 153 -10.59 1.08 2.19
N LEU A 154 -9.81 0.26 2.90
CA LEU A 154 -10.02 0.02 4.33
C LEU A 154 -9.51 1.20 5.14
N ALA A 155 -10.41 2.17 5.21
CA ALA A 155 -10.52 3.21 6.20
C ALA A 155 -10.84 2.63 7.59
N VAL A 156 -10.50 3.39 8.61
CA VAL A 156 -10.90 3.13 9.99
C VAL A 156 -12.42 3.01 10.04
N LYS A 157 -12.94 1.82 10.39
CA LYS A 157 -14.38 1.65 10.52
C LYS A 157 -14.88 2.31 11.80
N VAL A 158 -15.69 3.36 11.67
CA VAL A 158 -16.28 4.04 12.84
C VAL A 158 -17.56 3.34 13.26
N LEU A 159 -17.54 2.83 14.49
CA LEU A 159 -18.70 2.16 15.08
C LEU A 159 -19.66 3.15 15.77
N HIS A 160 -19.13 4.31 16.19
CA HIS A 160 -19.88 5.32 16.92
C HIS A 160 -19.21 6.68 16.77
N MET A 161 -19.99 7.72 16.47
CA MET A 161 -19.55 9.12 16.51
C MET A 161 -20.11 9.81 17.75
N SER A 162 -19.28 10.59 18.43
CA SER A 162 -19.69 11.38 19.59
C SER A 162 -19.23 12.81 19.35
N ASP A 163 -20.19 13.74 19.31
CA ASP A 163 -19.92 15.18 19.23
C ASP A 163 -19.50 15.78 20.58
N ASN A 164 -19.41 14.94 21.62
CA ASN A 164 -19.03 15.39 22.96
C ASN A 164 -17.58 15.93 22.91
N PRO A 165 -17.34 17.24 23.17
CA PRO A 165 -16.03 17.89 23.05
C PRO A 165 -15.05 17.49 24.18
N GLY A 166 -15.21 16.28 24.72
CA GLY A 166 -14.60 15.78 25.93
C GLY A 166 -13.09 15.67 25.85
N ALA A 167 -12.45 16.71 26.38
CA ALA A 167 -11.10 16.82 26.95
C ALA A 167 -9.90 17.10 26.04
N PHE A 168 -9.98 16.94 24.71
CA PHE A 168 -8.79 17.12 23.85
C PHE A 168 -9.03 18.14 22.72
N THR A 169 -8.52 19.36 22.91
CA THR A 169 -8.69 20.48 21.96
C THR A 169 -7.39 20.82 21.24
N VAL A 170 -7.50 21.24 19.98
CA VAL A 170 -6.38 21.82 19.22
C VAL A 170 -6.65 23.31 18.99
N LYS A 171 -5.73 24.17 19.43
CA LYS A 171 -5.74 25.60 19.13
C LYS A 171 -4.93 25.87 17.86
N VAL A 172 -5.41 26.75 16.98
CA VAL A 172 -4.72 27.07 15.72
C VAL A 172 -4.17 28.50 15.79
N ALA A 173 -2.88 28.64 15.51
CA ALA A 173 -2.17 29.91 15.49
C ALA A 173 -2.50 30.71 14.22
N ASN A 174 -2.49 32.05 14.30
CA ASN A 174 -2.87 32.93 13.18
C ASN A 174 -1.81 32.97 12.08
N GLU A 175 -0.56 32.74 12.45
CA GLU A 175 0.65 32.75 11.62
C GLU A 175 0.61 31.65 10.55
N LEU A 176 -0.25 30.64 10.73
CA LEU A 176 -0.42 29.53 9.77
C LEU A 176 -1.13 29.94 8.48
N LYS A 177 -1.80 31.10 8.44
CA LYS A 177 -2.54 31.61 7.26
C LYS A 177 -1.72 31.59 5.98
N ASP A 178 -0.45 31.96 6.07
CA ASP A 178 0.44 32.12 4.92
C ASP A 178 1.30 30.88 4.60
N VAL A 179 1.16 29.83 5.39
CA VAL A 179 1.99 28.62 5.30
C VAL A 179 1.13 27.38 5.05
N ARG A 180 0.23 27.04 5.98
CA ARG A 180 -0.62 25.85 5.91
C ARG A 180 -1.82 25.97 6.88
N PRO A 181 -2.87 26.74 6.54
CA PRO A 181 -3.89 27.14 7.52
C PRO A 181 -4.89 26.05 7.91
N TYR A 182 -5.11 25.04 7.07
CA TYR A 182 -6.25 24.14 7.26
C TYR A 182 -5.83 22.89 8.03
N LEU A 183 -6.57 22.59 9.09
CA LEU A 183 -6.42 21.40 9.93
C LEU A 183 -7.81 20.79 10.19
N VAL A 184 -7.92 19.49 10.00
CA VAL A 184 -9.03 18.67 10.48
C VAL A 184 -8.42 17.55 11.32
N CYS A 185 -8.98 17.28 12.50
CA CYS A 185 -8.50 16.22 13.37
C CYS A 185 -9.66 15.51 14.06
N CYS A 186 -9.43 14.27 14.45
CA CYS A 186 -10.38 13.50 15.25
C CYS A 186 -9.66 12.44 16.08
N VAL A 187 -10.36 11.92 17.09
CA VAL A 187 -9.89 10.79 17.88
C VAL A 187 -10.65 9.54 17.49
N VAL A 188 -9.91 8.49 17.16
CA VAL A 188 -10.46 7.16 16.88
C VAL A 188 -10.12 6.25 18.05
N ARG A 189 -11.13 5.66 18.67
CA ARG A 189 -10.96 4.71 19.78
C ARG A 189 -11.28 3.28 19.36
N GLY A 190 -10.73 2.31 20.08
CA GLY A 190 -11.01 0.89 19.86
C GLY A 190 -10.20 0.25 18.73
N MET A 191 -9.07 0.85 18.36
CA MET A 191 -8.18 0.29 17.35
C MET A 191 -7.58 -1.04 17.81
N ASN A 192 -7.55 -2.04 16.91
CA ASN A 192 -6.91 -3.32 17.16
C ASN A 192 -5.81 -3.61 16.14
N PHE A 193 -4.58 -3.20 16.49
CA PHE A 193 -3.39 -3.45 15.67
C PHE A 193 -2.64 -4.74 16.01
N ARG A 194 -3.09 -5.50 17.02
CA ARG A 194 -2.44 -6.76 17.43
C ARG A 194 -2.69 -7.90 16.45
N SER A 195 -3.81 -7.85 15.73
CA SER A 195 -4.20 -8.90 14.79
C SER A 195 -3.33 -8.89 13.53
N GLY A 196 -2.57 -9.97 13.33
CA GLY A 196 -1.82 -10.26 12.11
C GLY A 196 -1.01 -9.07 11.57
N ASN A 197 -1.38 -8.63 10.35
CA ASN A 197 -0.73 -7.54 9.62
C ASN A 197 -1.49 -6.20 9.69
N ALA A 198 -2.43 -6.03 10.63
CA ALA A 198 -3.32 -4.86 10.70
C ALA A 198 -2.57 -3.51 10.68
N LEU A 199 -1.54 -3.34 11.52
CA LEU A 199 -0.73 -2.12 11.54
C LEU A 199 -0.05 -1.83 10.19
N LYS A 200 0.51 -2.86 9.56
CA LYS A 200 1.19 -2.72 8.26
C LYS A 200 0.19 -2.33 7.18
N ARG A 201 -1.02 -2.91 7.20
CA ARG A 201 -2.10 -2.57 6.27
C ARG A 201 -2.57 -1.14 6.46
N PHE A 202 -2.73 -0.70 7.70
CA PHE A 202 -3.07 0.68 8.05
C PHE A 202 -2.04 1.69 7.52
N LEU A 203 -0.75 1.46 7.79
CA LEU A 203 0.33 2.32 7.27
C LEU A 203 0.41 2.31 5.73
N ALA A 204 0.16 1.17 5.10
CA ALA A 204 0.10 1.07 3.65
C ALA A 204 -1.08 1.83 3.05
N ALA A 205 -2.26 1.80 3.71
CA ALA A 205 -3.44 2.56 3.31
C ALA A 205 -3.18 4.07 3.41
N GLN A 206 -2.60 4.53 4.52
CA GLN A 206 -2.19 5.93 4.68
C GLN A 206 -1.23 6.36 3.57
N THR A 207 -0.26 5.50 3.21
CA THR A 207 0.68 5.78 2.10
C THR A 207 -0.05 5.88 0.75
N LYS A 208 -1.02 5.00 0.48
CA LYS A 208 -1.83 5.04 -0.76
C LYS A 208 -2.68 6.32 -0.84
N LEU A 209 -3.29 6.74 0.27
CA LEU A 209 -4.02 8.01 0.34
C LEU A 209 -3.10 9.20 0.11
N HIS A 210 -1.88 9.17 0.69
CA HIS A 210 -0.87 10.19 0.45
C HIS A 210 -0.50 10.33 -1.02
N ASP A 211 -0.31 9.20 -1.71
CA ASP A 211 0.09 9.18 -3.12
C ASP A 211 -1.03 9.65 -4.06
N ASN A 212 -2.29 9.36 -3.70
CA ASN A 212 -3.46 9.63 -4.51
C ASN A 212 -4.12 10.96 -4.10
N LEU A 213 -5.03 10.91 -3.12
CA LEU A 213 -5.91 12.01 -2.75
C LEU A 213 -5.14 13.23 -2.21
N CYS A 214 -4.00 13.00 -1.56
CA CYS A 214 -3.18 14.07 -1.00
C CYS A 214 -2.14 14.65 -1.97
N GLY A 215 -2.12 14.21 -3.24
CA GLY A 215 -1.21 14.73 -4.26
C GLY A 215 0.28 14.43 -3.98
N LYS A 216 0.61 13.29 -3.37
CA LYS A 216 1.97 12.99 -2.86
C LYS A 216 2.43 13.99 -1.80
N ARG A 217 1.52 14.28 -0.87
CA ARG A 217 1.68 15.21 0.26
C ARG A 217 1.77 16.70 -0.12
N THR A 218 1.59 17.05 -1.39
CA THR A 218 1.63 18.45 -1.80
C THR A 218 0.35 19.18 -1.41
N THR A 219 -0.80 18.51 -1.53
CA THR A 219 -2.11 19.12 -1.29
C THR A 219 -2.55 18.94 0.15
N ALA A 220 -2.41 17.72 0.70
CA ALA A 220 -2.80 17.39 2.08
C ALA A 220 -1.77 16.48 2.73
N THR A 221 -1.76 16.39 4.06
CA THR A 221 -0.87 15.50 4.79
C THR A 221 -1.64 14.86 5.93
N ILE A 222 -1.69 13.53 5.93
CA ILE A 222 -2.27 12.74 7.01
C ILE A 222 -1.17 12.39 8.00
N ALA A 223 -1.42 12.62 9.27
CA ALA A 223 -0.56 12.18 10.35
C ALA A 223 -1.39 11.46 11.42
N THR A 224 -0.77 10.41 11.97
CA THR A 224 -1.42 9.51 12.92
C THR A 224 -0.55 9.37 14.15
N HIS A 225 -1.15 9.52 15.32
CA HIS A 225 -0.46 9.59 16.59
C HIS A 225 -1.11 8.63 17.59
N ASP A 226 -0.30 7.98 18.42
CA ASP A 226 -0.82 7.24 19.58
C ASP A 226 -1.34 8.23 20.61
N MET A 227 -2.66 8.19 20.85
CA MET A 227 -3.33 9.13 21.75
C MET A 227 -2.79 9.05 23.18
N GLN A 228 -2.33 7.88 23.63
CA GLN A 228 -1.86 7.69 24.99
C GLN A 228 -0.53 8.41 25.27
N LEU A 229 0.20 8.76 24.21
CA LEU A 229 1.49 9.44 24.28
C LEU A 229 1.36 10.97 24.17
N LEU A 230 0.14 11.48 23.92
CA LEU A 230 -0.11 12.90 23.74
C LEU A 230 -0.44 13.61 25.07
N LYS A 231 -0.06 14.88 25.15
CA LYS A 231 -0.32 15.77 26.28
C LYS A 231 -1.16 16.97 25.81
N GLY A 232 -2.39 17.07 26.28
CA GLY A 232 -3.33 18.11 25.85
C GLY A 232 -3.28 19.35 26.76
N PRO A 233 -3.74 20.52 26.27
CA PRO A 233 -4.24 20.79 24.91
C PRO A 233 -3.12 20.84 23.87
N LEU A 234 -3.46 20.63 22.59
CA LEU A 234 -2.51 20.77 21.49
C LEU A 234 -2.56 22.18 20.88
N MET A 235 -1.46 22.58 20.26
CA MET A 235 -1.38 23.82 19.48
C MET A 235 -0.82 23.53 18.09
N TYR A 236 -1.58 23.90 17.06
CA TYR A 236 -1.11 23.95 15.70
C TYR A 236 -0.51 25.34 15.47
N ASP A 237 0.81 25.37 15.32
CA ASP A 237 1.64 26.56 15.43
C ASP A 237 2.54 26.71 14.18
N ALA A 238 3.13 27.88 14.00
CA ALA A 238 4.12 28.14 12.95
C ALA A 238 5.38 28.74 13.58
N ARG A 239 6.50 28.00 13.53
CA ARG A 239 7.75 28.38 14.21
C ARG A 239 8.89 28.62 13.23
N LEU A 240 9.86 29.42 13.65
CA LEU A 240 11.09 29.60 12.90
C LEU A 240 11.85 28.25 12.80
N PRO A 241 12.38 27.87 11.63
CA PRO A 241 13.09 26.61 11.45
C PRO A 241 14.23 26.32 12.45
N PRO A 242 15.04 27.31 12.90
CA PRO A 242 16.13 27.07 13.85
C PRO A 242 15.66 26.70 15.28
N ILE A 243 14.47 27.13 15.68
CA ILE A 243 13.92 26.86 17.02
C ILE A 243 12.97 25.67 17.04
N LEU A 244 12.42 25.27 15.89
CA LEU A 244 11.55 24.09 15.76
C LEU A 244 12.41 22.83 15.90
N LYS A 245 12.33 22.18 17.07
CA LYS A 245 13.00 20.90 17.35
C LYS A 245 12.02 19.75 17.33
N ILE A 246 12.37 18.67 16.64
CA ILE A 246 11.56 17.46 16.54
C ILE A 246 12.46 16.23 16.71
N VAL A 247 11.90 15.13 17.21
CA VAL A 247 12.50 13.79 17.14
C VAL A 247 11.84 13.04 15.98
N PRO A 248 12.37 13.09 14.74
CA PRO A 248 11.70 12.50 13.59
C PRO A 248 11.64 10.98 13.70
N LEU A 249 10.65 10.37 13.06
CA LEU A 249 10.56 8.91 12.99
C LEU A 249 11.88 8.26 12.53
N GLY A 250 12.42 7.38 13.35
CA GLY A 250 13.67 6.66 13.09
C GLY A 250 14.96 7.50 13.16
N ARG A 251 14.92 8.73 13.69
CA ARG A 251 16.09 9.62 13.83
C ARG A 251 16.20 10.19 15.25
N LYS A 252 17.36 10.80 15.55
CA LYS A 252 17.60 11.56 16.79
C LYS A 252 16.94 12.94 16.72
N GLU A 253 16.81 13.60 17.87
CA GLU A 253 16.36 14.98 17.94
C GLU A 253 17.24 15.91 17.09
N MET A 254 16.61 16.82 16.37
CA MET A 254 17.27 17.83 15.53
C MET A 254 16.33 19.00 15.26
N THR A 255 16.88 20.09 14.76
CA THR A 255 16.12 21.25 14.29
C THR A 255 15.47 20.97 12.93
N ALA A 256 14.43 21.74 12.57
CA ALA A 256 13.83 21.65 11.24
C ALA A 256 14.83 21.97 10.13
N VAL A 257 15.76 22.91 10.37
CA VAL A 257 16.83 23.26 9.41
C VAL A 257 17.69 22.04 9.09
N GLU A 258 18.17 21.36 10.13
CA GLU A 258 19.02 20.18 9.98
C GLU A 258 18.27 19.03 9.29
N LEU A 259 17.02 18.80 9.69
CA LEU A 259 16.18 17.76 9.09
C LEU A 259 15.92 18.01 7.60
N MET A 260 15.52 19.22 7.23
CA MET A 260 15.25 19.56 5.83
C MET A 260 16.50 19.40 4.97
N ARG A 261 17.65 19.86 5.46
CA ARG A 261 18.94 19.68 4.77
C ARG A 261 19.27 18.20 4.56
N GLN A 262 19.11 17.36 5.59
CA GLN A 262 19.36 15.92 5.46
C GLN A 262 18.43 15.25 4.45
N LEU A 263 17.13 15.56 4.50
CA LEU A 263 16.14 14.98 3.58
C LEU A 263 16.35 15.43 2.13
N GLN A 264 16.75 16.69 1.92
CA GLN A 264 17.11 17.19 0.59
C GLN A 264 18.33 16.46 0.03
N LEU A 265 19.39 16.28 0.83
CA LEU A 265 20.58 15.52 0.43
C LEU A 265 20.25 14.05 0.11
N GLU A 266 19.45 13.38 0.95
CA GLU A 266 18.98 12.01 0.70
C GLU A 266 18.18 11.91 -0.61
N ALA A 267 17.31 12.89 -0.88
CA ALA A 267 16.52 12.93 -2.11
C ALA A 267 17.39 13.16 -3.36
N GLU A 268 18.42 13.98 -3.26
CA GLU A 268 19.41 14.20 -4.32
C GLU A 268 20.27 12.97 -4.60
N ASP A 269 20.77 12.30 -3.56
CA ASP A 269 21.57 11.10 -3.71
C ASP A 269 20.76 9.97 -4.34
N GLN A 270 19.50 9.79 -3.93
CA GLN A 270 18.59 8.84 -4.58
C GLN A 270 18.34 9.19 -6.06
N ARG A 271 18.24 10.47 -6.41
CA ARG A 271 18.13 10.92 -7.80
C ARG A 271 19.38 10.54 -8.59
N LYS A 272 20.58 10.83 -8.05
CA LYS A 272 21.88 10.51 -8.67
C LYS A 272 22.04 9.00 -8.86
N GLN A 273 21.79 8.20 -7.83
CA GLN A 273 21.87 6.73 -7.88
C GLN A 273 20.93 6.12 -8.93
N ARG A 274 19.71 6.66 -9.07
CA ARG A 274 18.73 6.18 -10.06
C ARG A 274 18.95 6.75 -11.47
N LYS A 275 20.03 7.52 -11.70
CA LYS A 275 20.36 8.20 -12.97
C LYS A 275 19.18 9.00 -13.54
N ARG A 276 18.39 9.64 -12.68
CA ARG A 276 17.22 10.44 -13.10
C ARG A 276 17.59 11.90 -13.27
N GLN A 277 17.08 12.51 -14.34
CA GLN A 277 17.23 13.95 -14.58
C GLN A 277 16.44 14.81 -13.61
N ASN A 278 15.44 14.27 -12.88
CA ASN A 278 14.62 15.02 -11.93
C ASN A 278 14.48 14.27 -10.60
N VAL A 279 14.34 15.00 -9.50
CA VAL A 279 14.02 14.40 -8.19
C VAL A 279 12.66 13.72 -8.32
N SER A 280 12.53 12.51 -7.78
CA SER A 280 11.27 11.75 -7.80
C SER A 280 10.12 12.64 -7.35
N GLY A 281 8.97 12.56 -8.04
CA GLY A 281 7.75 13.27 -7.62
C GLY A 281 7.33 12.97 -6.18
N LEU A 282 7.89 11.91 -5.58
CA LEU A 282 7.75 11.56 -4.17
C LEU A 282 8.33 12.62 -3.21
N HIS A 283 9.37 13.37 -3.58
CA HIS A 283 10.01 14.36 -2.67
C HIS A 283 9.58 15.80 -2.93
N LYS A 284 8.60 16.04 -3.82
CA LYS A 284 8.11 17.41 -4.12
C LYS A 284 7.60 18.13 -2.87
N TYR A 285 7.11 17.38 -1.88
CA TYR A 285 6.63 17.96 -0.62
C TYR A 285 7.73 18.68 0.18
N LEU A 286 9.01 18.30 0.01
CA LEU A 286 10.13 18.98 0.68
C LEU A 286 10.27 20.43 0.19
N GLN A 287 9.93 20.69 -1.07
CA GLN A 287 10.06 22.02 -1.68
C GLN A 287 8.91 22.96 -1.31
N LEU A 288 7.83 22.45 -0.68
CA LEU A 288 6.67 23.28 -0.33
C LEU A 288 6.98 24.33 0.74
N LEU A 289 8.01 24.09 1.54
CA LEU A 289 8.45 24.99 2.60
C LEU A 289 9.67 25.83 2.19
N ASP A 290 10.15 25.69 0.94
CA ASP A 290 11.28 26.48 0.46
C ASP A 290 10.88 27.96 0.39
N GLY A 291 11.70 28.82 0.98
CA GLY A 291 11.47 30.27 1.03
C GLY A 291 10.41 30.73 2.04
N LYS A 292 9.81 29.82 2.82
CA LYS A 292 8.91 30.19 3.93
C LYS A 292 9.72 30.52 5.18
N GLU A 293 9.39 31.64 5.83
CA GLU A 293 10.03 32.07 7.07
C GLU A 293 9.63 31.20 8.27
N LEU A 294 8.36 30.78 8.32
CA LEU A 294 7.79 29.96 9.38
C LEU A 294 7.38 28.60 8.86
N TYR A 295 7.60 27.57 9.67
CA TYR A 295 7.28 26.18 9.38
C TYR A 295 6.15 25.70 10.30
N PRO A 296 5.14 24.99 9.77
CA PRO A 296 3.99 24.58 10.54
C PRO A 296 4.37 23.39 11.42
N CYS A 297 3.94 23.37 12.67
CA CYS A 297 4.12 22.25 13.57
C CYS A 297 2.90 22.06 14.45
N LEU A 298 2.67 20.82 14.86
CA LEU A 298 1.74 20.51 15.93
C LEU A 298 2.56 20.24 17.19
N VAL A 299 2.21 20.92 18.27
CA VAL A 299 2.88 20.79 19.57
C VAL A 299 1.90 20.36 20.66
N ASP A 300 2.43 19.65 21.64
CA ASP A 300 1.70 19.23 22.83
C ASP A 300 1.82 20.27 23.96
N ALA A 301 1.15 20.02 25.09
CA ALA A 301 1.16 20.93 26.24
C ALA A 301 2.53 21.02 26.95
N GLU A 302 3.47 20.13 26.65
CA GLU A 302 4.85 20.15 27.14
C GLU A 302 5.81 20.82 26.14
N ASP A 303 5.26 21.49 25.12
CA ASP A 303 6.00 22.15 24.03
C ASP A 303 6.79 21.18 23.13
N HIS A 304 6.46 19.89 23.14
CA HIS A 304 7.08 18.93 22.23
C HIS A 304 6.41 18.97 20.86
N VAL A 305 7.23 19.07 19.80
CA VAL A 305 6.74 18.91 18.43
C VAL A 305 6.38 17.45 18.16
N ILE A 306 5.09 17.21 17.95
CA ILE A 306 4.52 15.88 17.66
C ILE A 306 4.34 15.64 16.16
N SER A 307 4.18 16.70 15.37
CA SER A 307 4.03 16.66 13.92
C SER A 307 4.72 17.86 13.27
N PHE A 308 5.36 17.64 12.12
CA PHE A 308 5.95 18.69 11.28
C PHE A 308 5.46 18.50 9.83
N PRO A 309 4.25 18.99 9.49
CA PRO A 309 3.71 18.87 8.14
C PRO A 309 4.46 19.74 7.09
N PRO A 310 4.56 19.31 5.82
CA PRO A 310 4.17 18.01 5.25
C PRO A 310 5.25 16.92 5.42
N ILE A 311 6.25 17.14 6.27
CA ILE A 311 7.52 16.42 6.30
C ILE A 311 7.40 15.08 7.03
N THR A 312 7.12 15.11 8.33
CA THR A 312 7.19 13.91 9.19
C THR A 312 6.44 14.08 10.49
N ASN A 313 6.19 12.95 11.16
CA ASN A 313 5.72 12.90 12.54
C ASN A 313 6.90 12.67 13.49
N SER A 314 6.64 12.87 14.77
CA SER A 314 7.56 12.60 15.86
C SER A 314 7.58 11.12 16.26
N GLU A 315 8.76 10.58 16.59
CA GLU A 315 8.92 9.24 17.17
C GLU A 315 8.24 9.15 18.55
N LYS A 316 8.08 10.28 19.26
CA LYS A 316 7.42 10.35 20.58
C LYS A 316 5.96 9.90 20.53
N THR A 317 5.27 10.07 19.41
CA THR A 317 3.83 9.76 19.25
C THR A 317 3.57 8.62 18.29
N LYS A 318 4.61 7.82 18.01
CA LYS A 318 4.56 6.72 17.04
C LYS A 318 3.57 5.64 17.44
N ILE A 319 2.68 5.30 16.50
CA ILE A 319 1.74 4.19 16.64
C ILE A 319 2.47 2.84 16.70
N ARG A 320 1.97 1.94 17.52
CA ARG A 320 2.50 0.59 17.77
C ARG A 320 1.37 -0.43 17.66
N LYS A 321 1.73 -1.72 17.66
CA LYS A 321 0.72 -2.80 17.73
C LYS A 321 -0.15 -2.74 18.99
N THR A 322 0.34 -2.07 20.02
CA THR A 322 -0.35 -1.88 21.31
C THR A 322 -1.30 -0.69 21.32
N THR A 323 -1.20 0.22 20.36
CA THR A 323 -2.03 1.43 20.27
C THR A 323 -3.50 1.05 20.10
N LYS A 324 -4.34 1.61 20.97
CA LYS A 324 -5.79 1.40 21.00
C LYS A 324 -6.59 2.63 20.61
N GLU A 325 -5.97 3.80 20.72
CA GLU A 325 -6.59 5.09 20.45
C GLU A 325 -5.64 5.90 19.58
N LEU A 326 -6.17 6.48 18.51
CA LEU A 326 -5.44 7.29 17.57
C LEU A 326 -5.94 8.72 17.60
N PHE A 327 -5.02 9.65 17.63
CA PHE A 327 -5.27 11.01 17.19
C PHE A 327 -4.87 11.10 15.72
N LEU A 328 -5.84 11.41 14.87
CA LEU A 328 -5.67 11.58 13.44
C LEU A 328 -5.74 13.05 13.11
N GLU A 329 -4.81 13.53 12.30
CA GLU A 329 -4.83 14.88 11.75
C GLU A 329 -4.63 14.86 10.25
N VAL A 330 -5.29 15.81 9.59
CA VAL A 330 -5.11 16.12 8.17
C VAL A 330 -4.89 17.60 8.03
N THR A 331 -3.72 17.99 7.50
CA THR A 331 -3.38 19.38 7.21
C THR A 331 -3.33 19.66 5.72
N SER A 332 -3.72 20.87 5.29
CA SER A 332 -3.66 21.31 3.89
C SER A 332 -3.26 22.78 3.79
N SER A 333 -2.52 23.13 2.73
CA SER A 333 -2.28 24.51 2.33
C SER A 333 -3.31 25.03 1.32
N THR A 334 -4.22 24.17 0.84
CA THR A 334 -5.12 24.47 -0.27
C THR A 334 -6.54 24.78 0.19
N SER A 335 -7.20 23.88 0.91
CA SER A 335 -8.56 24.12 1.41
C SER A 335 -8.92 23.24 2.60
N LEU A 336 -9.87 23.70 3.40
CA LEU A 336 -10.48 22.90 4.47
C LEU A 336 -11.26 21.70 3.92
N GLN A 337 -11.89 21.84 2.76
CA GLN A 337 -12.68 20.77 2.16
C GLN A 337 -11.81 19.55 1.84
N ILE A 338 -10.61 19.76 1.30
CA ILE A 338 -9.68 18.66 1.03
C ILE A 338 -9.30 17.93 2.32
N CYS A 339 -9.12 18.65 3.43
CA CYS A 339 -8.87 17.99 4.71
C CYS A 339 -10.03 17.10 5.15
N LYS A 340 -11.27 17.55 4.95
CA LYS A 340 -12.48 16.77 5.25
C LYS A 340 -12.59 15.55 4.36
N ASP A 341 -12.48 15.72 3.05
CA ASP A 341 -12.56 14.61 2.09
C ASP A 341 -11.51 13.53 2.36
N VAL A 342 -10.29 13.94 2.71
CA VAL A 342 -9.21 13.01 3.09
C VAL A 342 -9.49 12.34 4.44
N MET A 343 -10.08 13.06 5.40
CA MET A 343 -10.47 12.48 6.69
C MET A 343 -11.58 11.44 6.51
N ASP A 344 -12.61 11.75 5.73
CA ASP A 344 -13.72 10.86 5.40
C ASP A 344 -13.23 9.64 4.61
N ALA A 345 -12.25 9.81 3.72
CA ALA A 345 -11.62 8.68 3.03
C ALA A 345 -10.75 7.80 3.94
N LEU A 346 -10.26 8.35 5.06
CA LEU A 346 -9.48 7.63 6.05
C LEU A 346 -10.35 6.94 7.10
N ILE A 347 -11.59 7.39 7.29
CA ILE A 347 -12.51 7.03 8.34
C ILE A 347 -13.89 6.74 7.73
N VAL A 348 -14.28 5.46 7.62
CA VAL A 348 -15.48 4.99 6.90
C VAL A 348 -16.50 4.36 7.83
#